data_AF-A0A0W2I9D9-F1
#
_entry.id   AF-A0A0W2I9D9-F1
#
_cell.length_a   1.000
_cell.length_b   1.000
_cell.length_c   1.000
_cell.angle_alpha   90.00
_cell.angle_beta   90.00
_cell.angle_gamma   90.00
#
_symmetry.space_group_name_H-M   'P 1'
#
loop_
_entity.id
_entity.type
_entity.pdbx_description
1 polymer ?
#
loop_
_entity_poly.entity_id
_entity_poly.type
_entity_poly.pdbx_seq_one_letter_code
_entity_poly.pdbx_strand_id
1 'polypeptide(L)'
;MKFSLNIIDWQARAPGLSDATEWQAWSRLQLPVDPAAPLPRLTALPMMTARRLNSGSKLAVDIGLAMLQHHAIDAVVYSSRHGELERNYRILHALATGQSVSPTDFAMSVHNSAVGNLTITARQAIVSSSISAGLDTFQQALCEVLSLLQAGYSRVLLVDFDGALPEFYHPALPHQMPTWPYALALVIESGKELQCETRSGSTGDEPALPQSLVFLQRYLSEARQFVVPGERLLWQWTRA
;
A
#
# COMPACT_ATOMS: atom_id res chain seq x y z
N MET A 1 -5.24 20.07 7.01
CA MET A 1 -4.55 19.18 7.95
C MET A 1 -3.06 19.47 7.92
N LYS A 2 -2.39 19.39 9.06
CA LYS A 2 -0.93 19.52 9.19
C LYS A 2 -0.42 18.50 10.20
N PHE A 3 0.63 17.76 9.85
CA PHE A 3 1.24 16.76 10.72
C PHE A 3 2.72 16.58 10.43
N SER A 4 3.41 15.84 11.29
CA SER A 4 4.81 15.47 11.09
C SER A 4 5.09 14.06 11.60
N LEU A 5 6.08 13.41 11.00
CA LEU A 5 6.52 12.07 11.32
C LEU A 5 7.97 11.85 10.90
N ASN A 6 8.56 10.73 11.34
CA ASN A 6 9.81 10.22 10.81
C ASN A 6 9.56 8.89 10.09
N ILE A 7 10.26 8.66 8.98
CA ILE A 7 10.29 7.35 8.31
C ILE A 7 11.65 6.73 8.63
N ILE A 8 11.63 5.65 9.39
CA ILE A 8 12.83 4.96 9.88
C ILE A 8 13.36 3.97 8.85
N ASP A 9 12.45 3.32 8.14
CA ASP A 9 12.77 2.34 7.12
C ASP A 9 11.64 2.24 6.09
N TRP A 10 11.95 1.74 4.91
CA TRP A 10 11.00 1.51 3.84
C TRP A 10 11.38 0.31 3.00
N GLN A 11 10.38 -0.33 2.40
CA GLN A 11 10.59 -1.31 1.35
C GLN A 11 9.42 -1.21 0.38
N ALA A 12 9.66 -1.51 -0.89
CA ALA A 12 8.58 -1.54 -1.88
C ALA A 12 8.75 -2.72 -2.85
N ARG A 13 7.62 -3.10 -3.48
CA ARG A 13 7.51 -4.17 -4.47
C ARG A 13 6.56 -3.72 -5.58
N ALA A 14 7.02 -3.78 -6.82
CA ALA A 14 6.24 -3.53 -8.02
C ALA A 14 6.84 -4.35 -9.18
N PRO A 15 6.14 -4.53 -10.31
CA PRO A 15 6.69 -5.16 -11.51
C PRO A 15 8.07 -4.58 -11.88
N GLY A 16 9.09 -5.44 -11.94
CA GLY A 16 10.45 -5.04 -12.27
C GLY A 16 11.20 -4.22 -11.21
N LEU A 17 10.64 -3.99 -10.02
CA LEU A 17 11.25 -3.20 -8.94
C LEU A 17 11.16 -3.94 -7.59
N SER A 18 12.31 -4.34 -7.06
CA SER A 18 12.40 -5.19 -5.88
C SER A 18 13.34 -4.65 -4.81
N ASP A 19 14.58 -4.29 -5.14
CA ASP A 19 15.57 -3.89 -4.14
C ASP A 19 15.72 -2.37 -4.04
N ALA A 20 16.38 -1.92 -2.97
CA ALA A 20 16.53 -0.50 -2.70
C ALA A 20 17.30 0.24 -3.81
N THR A 21 18.22 -0.42 -4.50
CA THR A 21 19.02 0.19 -5.57
C THR A 21 18.18 0.40 -6.84
N GLU A 22 17.32 -0.55 -7.18
CA GLU A 22 16.36 -0.45 -8.29
C GLU A 22 15.38 0.70 -8.04
N TRP A 23 14.82 0.79 -6.84
CA TRP A 23 13.89 1.87 -6.45
C TRP A 23 14.54 3.27 -6.44
N GLN A 24 15.80 3.36 -5.99
CA GLN A 24 16.57 4.60 -6.05
C GLN A 24 16.85 5.03 -7.51
N ALA A 25 17.24 4.09 -8.37
CA ALA A 25 17.45 4.36 -9.80
C ALA A 25 16.14 4.78 -10.48
N TRP A 26 15.04 4.08 -10.20
CA TRP A 26 13.70 4.39 -10.69
C TRP A 26 13.25 5.80 -10.31
N SER A 27 13.46 6.18 -9.04
CA SER A 27 13.18 7.52 -8.54
C SER A 27 14.01 8.59 -9.25
N ARG A 28 15.34 8.41 -9.27
CA ARG A 28 16.28 9.39 -9.84
C ARG A 28 16.07 9.62 -11.33
N LEU A 29 15.78 8.57 -12.07
CA LEU A 29 15.60 8.60 -13.52
C LEU A 29 14.14 8.86 -13.93
N GLN A 30 13.21 8.95 -12.95
CA GLN A 30 11.77 9.11 -13.17
C GLN A 30 11.20 8.09 -14.18
N LEU A 31 11.64 6.84 -14.06
CA LEU A 31 11.24 5.79 -14.99
C LEU A 31 9.76 5.41 -14.77
N PRO A 32 9.02 5.02 -15.82
CA PRO A 32 7.74 4.37 -15.65
C PRO A 32 7.94 2.97 -15.03
N VAL A 33 6.91 2.47 -14.34
CA VAL A 33 6.84 1.05 -13.98
C VAL A 33 6.35 0.29 -15.21
N ASP A 34 7.04 -0.77 -15.62
CA ASP A 34 6.60 -1.66 -16.69
C ASP A 34 5.67 -2.75 -16.13
N PRO A 35 4.35 -2.70 -16.37
CA PRO A 35 3.41 -3.69 -15.83
C PRO A 35 3.66 -5.11 -16.35
N ALA A 36 4.37 -5.27 -17.48
CA ALA A 36 4.70 -6.57 -18.06
C ALA A 36 5.95 -7.21 -17.43
N ALA A 37 6.72 -6.45 -16.65
CA ALA A 37 7.88 -6.97 -15.94
C ALA A 37 7.46 -7.99 -14.87
N PRO A 38 8.32 -8.98 -14.54
CA PRO A 38 8.00 -9.97 -13.52
C PRO A 38 7.85 -9.32 -12.14
N LEU A 39 6.94 -9.85 -11.34
CA LEU A 39 6.86 -9.49 -9.93
C LEU A 39 8.09 -9.99 -9.16
N PRO A 40 8.55 -9.22 -8.15
CA PRO A 40 9.63 -9.67 -7.27
C PRO A 40 9.31 -10.99 -6.59
N ARG A 41 10.35 -11.77 -6.29
CA ARG A 41 10.19 -13.00 -5.50
C ARG A 41 9.79 -12.67 -4.08
N LEU A 42 8.86 -13.46 -3.53
CA LEU A 42 8.48 -13.41 -2.13
C LEU A 42 9.63 -13.97 -1.28
N THR A 43 10.04 -13.24 -0.25
CA THR A 43 11.23 -13.60 0.57
C THR A 43 10.88 -14.04 1.98
N ALA A 44 9.79 -13.52 2.56
CA ALA A 44 9.40 -13.76 3.95
C ALA A 44 8.11 -14.58 4.07
N LEU A 45 7.22 -14.53 3.07
CA LEU A 45 5.93 -15.21 3.08
C LEU A 45 6.06 -16.71 2.75
N PRO A 46 5.65 -17.63 3.65
CA PRO A 46 5.67 -19.06 3.36
C PRO A 46 4.77 -19.42 2.16
N MET A 47 5.27 -20.27 1.26
CA MET A 47 4.60 -20.61 0.01
C MET A 47 3.18 -21.17 0.18
N MET A 48 2.90 -21.91 1.26
CA MET A 48 1.55 -22.42 1.52
C MET A 48 0.55 -21.29 1.81
N THR A 49 0.97 -20.26 2.56
CA THR A 49 0.17 -19.07 2.82
C THR A 49 0.04 -18.23 1.55
N ALA A 50 1.14 -18.06 0.81
CA ALA A 50 1.15 -17.31 -0.45
C ALA A 50 0.10 -17.82 -1.45
N ARG A 51 -0.10 -19.14 -1.55
CA ARG A 51 -1.11 -19.74 -2.45
C ARG A 51 -2.56 -19.36 -2.13
N ARG A 52 -2.83 -18.89 -0.90
CA ARG A 52 -4.18 -18.51 -0.45
C ARG A 52 -4.47 -17.02 -0.60
N LEU A 53 -3.49 -16.21 -0.97
CA LEU A 53 -3.60 -14.75 -1.10
C LEU A 53 -3.72 -14.32 -2.57
N ASN A 54 -4.33 -13.17 -2.82
CA ASN A 54 -4.35 -12.53 -4.15
C ASN A 54 -3.03 -11.79 -4.43
N SER A 55 -2.85 -11.30 -5.65
CA SER A 55 -1.56 -10.76 -6.10
C SER A 55 -1.02 -9.63 -5.20
N GLY A 56 -1.84 -8.62 -4.89
CA GLY A 56 -1.47 -7.51 -3.99
C GLY A 56 -1.24 -7.98 -2.55
N SER A 57 -2.15 -8.78 -2.01
CA SER A 57 -2.06 -9.27 -0.63
C SER A 57 -0.84 -10.17 -0.41
N LYS A 58 -0.36 -10.90 -1.42
CA LYS A 58 0.92 -11.63 -1.34
C LYS A 58 2.08 -10.67 -1.09
N LEU A 59 2.17 -9.59 -1.89
CA LEU A 59 3.23 -8.58 -1.75
C LEU A 59 3.13 -7.87 -0.39
N ALA A 60 1.91 -7.47 0.00
CA ALA A 60 1.65 -6.74 1.23
C ALA A 60 1.97 -7.57 2.49
N VAL A 61 1.65 -8.87 2.51
CA VAL A 61 1.99 -9.74 3.63
C VAL A 61 3.48 -10.06 3.63
N ASP A 62 4.09 -10.33 2.47
CA ASP A 62 5.53 -10.60 2.36
C ASP A 62 6.38 -9.44 2.89
N ILE A 63 6.09 -8.22 2.43
CA ILE A 63 6.81 -7.02 2.83
C ILE A 63 6.58 -6.68 4.31
N GLY A 64 5.36 -6.90 4.81
CA GLY A 64 5.05 -6.71 6.22
C GLY A 64 5.82 -7.70 7.10
N LEU A 65 5.88 -8.98 6.71
CA LEU A 65 6.65 -10.00 7.43
C LEU A 65 8.15 -9.66 7.45
N ALA A 66 8.70 -9.17 6.35
CA ALA A 66 10.09 -8.72 6.30
C ALA A 66 10.33 -7.56 7.29
N MET A 67 9.44 -6.57 7.35
CA MET A 67 9.55 -5.46 8.29
C MET A 67 9.46 -5.90 9.76
N LEU A 68 8.56 -6.85 10.08
CA LEU A 68 8.46 -7.42 11.44
C LEU A 68 9.70 -8.20 11.88
N GLN A 69 10.51 -8.70 10.95
CA GLN A 69 11.77 -9.38 11.26
C GLN A 69 12.89 -8.40 11.64
N HIS A 70 12.84 -7.18 11.11
CA HIS A 70 13.89 -6.17 11.28
C HIS A 70 13.56 -5.12 12.35
N HIS A 71 12.27 -4.95 12.68
CA HIS A 71 11.80 -3.90 13.56
C HIS A 71 10.83 -4.42 14.62
N ALA A 72 10.94 -3.88 15.83
CA ALA A 72 9.93 -4.05 16.87
C ALA A 72 8.74 -3.11 16.57
N ILE A 73 7.78 -3.61 15.80
CA ILE A 73 6.57 -2.86 15.42
C ILE A 73 5.49 -3.04 16.49
N ASP A 74 4.91 -1.93 16.97
CA ASP A 74 3.88 -1.95 18.02
C ASP A 74 2.46 -2.00 17.45
N ALA A 75 2.24 -1.45 16.26
CA ALA A 75 0.97 -1.46 15.55
C ALA A 75 1.15 -1.48 14.03
N VAL A 76 0.16 -2.02 13.31
CA VAL A 76 0.18 -2.12 11.85
C VAL A 76 -1.06 -1.48 11.24
N VAL A 77 -0.89 -0.73 10.16
CA VAL A 77 -1.95 -0.15 9.34
C VAL A 77 -1.78 -0.66 7.92
N TYR A 78 -2.81 -1.29 7.36
CA TYR A 78 -2.82 -1.68 5.96
C TYR A 78 -3.80 -0.82 5.18
N SER A 79 -3.37 -0.28 4.04
CA SER A 79 -4.20 0.56 3.20
C SER A 79 -4.27 0.04 1.77
N SER A 80 -5.47 0.07 1.19
CA SER A 80 -5.70 -0.36 -0.18
C SER A 80 -6.92 0.34 -0.75
N ARG A 81 -6.81 0.87 -1.97
CA ARG A 81 -7.95 1.54 -2.60
C ARG A 81 -8.99 0.52 -3.05
N HIS A 82 -8.53 -0.62 -3.57
CA HIS A 82 -9.37 -1.60 -4.23
C HIS A 82 -9.60 -2.87 -3.37
N GLY A 83 -8.85 -3.04 -2.29
CA GLY A 83 -8.91 -4.18 -1.39
C GLY A 83 -8.72 -5.49 -2.15
N GLU A 84 -9.61 -6.45 -1.85
CA GLU A 84 -9.59 -7.79 -2.44
C GLU A 84 -10.42 -7.86 -3.74
N LEU A 85 -10.24 -6.90 -4.65
CA LEU A 85 -11.07 -6.76 -5.85
C LEU A 85 -11.07 -8.01 -6.75
N GLU A 86 -9.93 -8.70 -6.88
CA GLU A 86 -9.83 -9.98 -7.60
C GLU A 86 -10.77 -11.05 -7.00
N ARG A 87 -10.91 -11.11 -5.67
CA ARG A 87 -11.84 -12.03 -4.99
C ARG A 87 -13.27 -11.57 -5.17
N ASN A 88 -13.53 -10.29 -4.97
CA ASN A 88 -14.87 -9.72 -5.11
C ASN A 88 -15.43 -10.00 -6.50
N TYR A 89 -14.61 -9.82 -7.54
CA TYR A 89 -14.97 -10.19 -8.91
C TYR A 89 -15.29 -11.68 -9.05
N ARG A 90 -14.44 -12.58 -8.55
CA ARG A 90 -14.70 -14.04 -8.60
C ARG A 90 -16.00 -14.41 -7.90
N ILE A 91 -16.30 -13.81 -6.76
CA ILE A 91 -17.54 -14.04 -6.00
C ILE A 91 -18.75 -13.55 -6.81
N LEU A 92 -18.71 -12.33 -7.32
CA LEU A 92 -19.81 -11.76 -8.12
C LEU A 92 -20.03 -12.54 -9.42
N HIS A 93 -18.95 -12.97 -10.08
CA HIS A 93 -19.02 -13.80 -11.28
C HIS A 93 -19.66 -15.17 -10.97
N ALA A 94 -19.28 -15.82 -9.86
CA ALA A 94 -19.90 -17.08 -9.45
C ALA A 94 -21.41 -16.92 -9.21
N LEU A 95 -21.82 -15.86 -8.49
CA LEU A 95 -23.24 -15.55 -8.26
C LEU A 95 -23.99 -15.31 -9.57
N ALA A 96 -23.42 -14.50 -10.48
CA ALA A 96 -24.05 -14.17 -11.76
C ALA A 96 -24.19 -15.39 -12.69
N THR A 97 -23.33 -16.40 -12.54
CA THR A 97 -23.32 -17.63 -13.35
C THR A 97 -23.98 -18.82 -12.66
N GLY A 98 -24.61 -18.63 -11.49
CA GLY A 98 -25.27 -19.69 -10.73
C GLY A 98 -24.31 -20.71 -10.10
N GLN A 99 -23.02 -20.36 -9.97
CA GLN A 99 -22.00 -21.19 -9.32
C GLN A 99 -21.99 -20.96 -7.80
N SER A 100 -21.54 -21.96 -7.05
CA SER A 100 -21.35 -21.84 -5.60
C SER A 100 -20.18 -20.92 -5.26
N VAL A 101 -20.35 -20.07 -4.24
CA VAL A 101 -19.28 -19.22 -3.71
C VAL A 101 -18.38 -20.04 -2.78
N SER A 102 -17.06 -19.95 -2.99
CA SER A 102 -16.06 -20.58 -2.12
C SER A 102 -16.06 -19.91 -0.73
N PRO A 103 -16.25 -20.66 0.38
CA PRO A 103 -16.20 -20.11 1.73
C PRO A 103 -14.86 -19.43 2.04
N THR A 104 -13.75 -19.99 1.53
CA THR A 104 -12.42 -19.41 1.67
C THR A 104 -12.29 -18.11 0.89
N ASP A 105 -12.83 -18.04 -0.33
CA ASP A 105 -12.77 -16.80 -1.10
C ASP A 105 -13.59 -15.70 -0.44
N PHE A 106 -14.76 -16.02 0.10
CA PHE A 106 -15.59 -15.09 0.86
C PHE A 106 -14.93 -14.65 2.18
N ALA A 107 -14.40 -15.58 2.98
CA ALA A 107 -13.71 -15.23 4.22
C ALA A 107 -12.47 -14.35 3.99
N MET A 108 -11.83 -14.49 2.83
CA MET A 108 -10.65 -13.72 2.44
C MET A 108 -10.99 -12.48 1.59
N SER A 109 -12.27 -12.16 1.36
CA SER A 109 -12.68 -10.99 0.56
C SER A 109 -12.82 -9.71 1.39
N VAL A 110 -12.73 -9.82 2.71
CA VAL A 110 -12.71 -8.67 3.61
C VAL A 110 -11.43 -7.86 3.41
N HIS A 111 -11.52 -6.53 3.52
CA HIS A 111 -10.40 -5.62 3.26
C HIS A 111 -9.19 -5.88 4.18
N ASN A 112 -9.44 -6.25 5.43
CA ASN A 112 -8.41 -6.53 6.42
C ASN A 112 -7.80 -7.94 6.30
N SER A 113 -8.10 -8.70 5.24
CA SER A 113 -7.55 -10.04 5.00
C SER A 113 -6.02 -10.03 5.04
N ALA A 114 -5.37 -9.04 4.41
CA ALA A 114 -3.91 -8.94 4.32
C ALA A 114 -3.29 -8.75 5.71
N VAL A 115 -3.75 -7.75 6.48
CA VAL A 115 -3.23 -7.52 7.83
C VAL A 115 -3.56 -8.65 8.80
N GLY A 116 -4.72 -9.30 8.65
CA GLY A 116 -5.06 -10.49 9.41
C GLY A 116 -4.13 -11.68 9.10
N ASN A 117 -3.77 -11.88 7.84
CA ASN A 117 -2.82 -12.92 7.44
C ASN A 117 -1.39 -12.59 7.91
N LEU A 118 -1.01 -11.32 7.94
CA LEU A 118 0.25 -10.89 8.55
C LEU A 118 0.33 -11.33 10.01
N THR A 119 -0.63 -10.94 10.85
CA THR A 119 -0.60 -11.23 12.29
C THR A 119 -0.67 -12.73 12.58
N ILE A 120 -1.49 -13.48 11.83
CA ILE A 120 -1.58 -14.94 11.93
C ILE A 120 -0.25 -15.60 11.53
N THR A 121 0.35 -15.18 10.42
CA THR A 121 1.59 -15.80 9.91
C THR A 121 2.79 -15.45 10.79
N ALA A 122 2.88 -14.20 11.26
CA ALA A 122 3.88 -13.75 12.21
C ALA A 122 3.70 -14.36 13.62
N ARG A 123 2.50 -14.89 13.92
CA ARG A 123 2.09 -15.35 15.26
C ARG A 123 2.23 -14.25 16.32
N GLN A 124 1.90 -13.03 15.95
CA GLN A 124 2.00 -11.85 16.82
C GLN A 124 0.64 -11.18 16.93
N ALA A 125 0.19 -10.94 18.15
CA ALA A 125 -1.06 -10.23 18.46
C ALA A 125 -0.83 -8.71 18.41
N ILE A 126 -0.55 -8.19 17.21
CA ILE A 126 -0.27 -6.78 16.98
C ILE A 126 -1.58 -6.02 16.75
N VAL A 127 -1.71 -4.83 17.33
CA VAL A 127 -2.83 -3.93 17.04
C VAL A 127 -2.83 -3.61 15.56
N SER A 128 -3.96 -3.87 14.90
CA SER A 128 -4.07 -3.80 13.45
C SER A 128 -5.28 -2.98 13.04
N SER A 129 -5.09 -2.15 12.02
CA SER A 129 -6.15 -1.39 11.35
C SER A 129 -6.05 -1.54 9.84
N SER A 130 -7.16 -1.28 9.15
CA SER A 130 -7.23 -1.40 7.69
C SER A 130 -8.09 -0.31 7.07
N ILE A 131 -7.51 0.45 6.13
CA ILE A 131 -8.06 1.73 5.65
C ILE A 131 -8.27 1.72 4.14
N SER A 132 -9.39 2.29 3.69
CA SER A 132 -9.64 2.62 2.28
C SER A 132 -10.31 3.98 2.19
N ALA A 133 -9.81 4.85 1.31
CA ALA A 133 -10.30 6.22 1.14
C ALA A 133 -10.19 6.71 -0.32
N GLY A 134 -10.40 5.81 -1.30
CA GLY A 134 -10.34 6.16 -2.73
C GLY A 134 -8.92 6.55 -3.16
N LEU A 135 -8.79 7.59 -3.98
CA LEU A 135 -7.49 8.07 -4.46
C LEU A 135 -6.55 8.51 -3.31
N ASP A 136 -7.13 8.98 -2.21
CA ASP A 136 -6.41 9.47 -1.03
C ASP A 136 -6.09 8.38 0.01
N THR A 137 -6.25 7.10 -0.34
CA THR A 137 -6.10 5.98 0.60
C THR A 137 -4.77 5.99 1.35
N PHE A 138 -3.64 6.14 0.66
CA PHE A 138 -2.32 6.16 1.29
C PHE A 138 -2.18 7.34 2.26
N GLN A 139 -2.55 8.54 1.84
CA GLN A 139 -2.42 9.75 2.66
C GLN A 139 -3.37 9.73 3.87
N GLN A 140 -4.59 9.22 3.71
CA GLN A 140 -5.53 9.05 4.81
C GLN A 140 -5.10 7.94 5.78
N ALA A 141 -4.39 6.91 5.31
CA ALA A 141 -3.82 5.91 6.18
C ALA A 141 -2.72 6.49 7.10
N LEU A 142 -2.03 7.55 6.68
CA LEU A 142 -1.13 8.28 7.58
C LEU A 142 -1.87 8.96 8.73
N CYS A 143 -3.13 9.38 8.56
CA CYS A 143 -3.96 9.89 9.66
C CYS A 143 -4.20 8.80 10.72
N GLU A 144 -4.43 7.56 10.29
CA GLU A 144 -4.58 6.41 11.19
C GLU A 144 -3.26 6.09 11.90
N VAL A 145 -2.13 6.12 11.18
CA VAL A 145 -0.80 5.97 11.77
C VAL A 145 -0.56 7.01 12.86
N LEU A 146 -0.84 8.28 12.59
CA LEU A 146 -0.69 9.37 13.56
C LEU A 146 -1.60 9.19 14.77
N SER A 147 -2.81 8.68 14.58
CA SER A 147 -3.74 8.40 15.66
C SER A 147 -3.20 7.30 16.59
N LEU A 148 -2.60 6.25 16.03
CA LEU A 148 -1.91 5.21 16.80
C LEU A 148 -0.67 5.75 17.52
N LEU A 149 0.16 6.55 16.85
CA LEU A 149 1.31 7.20 17.50
C LEU A 149 0.86 8.08 18.68
N GLN A 150 -0.22 8.85 18.51
CA GLN A 150 -0.80 9.66 19.58
C GLN A 150 -1.38 8.82 20.72
N ALA A 151 -1.89 7.61 20.43
CA ALA A 151 -2.38 6.66 21.41
C ALA A 151 -1.26 5.97 22.22
N GLY A 152 0.01 6.22 21.90
CA GLY A 152 1.18 5.73 22.66
C GLY A 152 1.94 4.57 22.02
N TYR A 153 1.58 4.15 20.80
CA TYR A 153 2.41 3.23 20.03
C TYR A 153 3.66 3.97 19.54
N SER A 154 4.86 3.38 19.67
CA SER A 154 6.10 4.09 19.36
C SER A 154 6.48 3.94 17.89
N ARG A 155 6.26 2.75 17.34
CA ARG A 155 6.60 2.40 15.95
C ARG A 155 5.42 1.73 15.25
N VAL A 156 4.94 2.36 14.20
CA VAL A 156 3.79 1.89 13.40
C VAL A 156 4.27 1.52 12.01
N LEU A 157 3.91 0.33 11.54
CA LEU A 157 4.14 -0.10 10.17
C LEU A 157 2.91 0.24 9.32
N LEU A 158 3.09 1.06 8.29
CA LEU A 158 2.09 1.28 7.24
C LEU A 158 2.44 0.44 6.03
N VAL A 159 1.49 -0.37 5.55
CA VAL A 159 1.61 -1.09 4.27
C VAL A 159 0.49 -0.65 3.33
N ASP A 160 0.84 0.07 2.28
CA ASP A 160 -0.08 0.45 1.20
C ASP A 160 0.07 -0.48 0.01
N PHE A 161 -1.03 -1.03 -0.50
CA PHE A 161 -0.98 -2.04 -1.56
C PHE A 161 -2.26 -2.04 -2.39
N ASP A 162 -2.15 -2.57 -3.61
CA ASP A 162 -3.31 -3.03 -4.38
C ASP A 162 -2.95 -4.29 -5.17
N GLY A 163 -3.99 -5.05 -5.53
CA GLY A 163 -3.89 -6.20 -6.43
C GLY A 163 -4.00 -5.80 -7.90
N ALA A 164 -3.89 -6.79 -8.78
CA ALA A 164 -4.22 -6.61 -10.18
C ALA A 164 -5.72 -6.30 -10.31
N LEU A 165 -6.07 -5.26 -11.07
CA LEU A 165 -7.47 -4.97 -11.33
C LEU A 165 -7.99 -5.92 -12.41
N PRO A 166 -9.07 -6.70 -12.16
CA PRO A 166 -9.61 -7.61 -13.15
C PRO A 166 -9.98 -6.90 -14.45
N GLU A 167 -9.70 -7.53 -15.59
CA GLU A 167 -9.92 -6.98 -16.94
C GLU A 167 -11.37 -6.53 -17.17
N PHE A 168 -12.33 -7.20 -16.51
CA PHE A 168 -13.74 -6.83 -16.51
C PHE A 168 -13.98 -5.34 -16.19
N TYR A 169 -13.18 -4.75 -15.29
CA TYR A 169 -13.36 -3.36 -14.87
C TYR A 169 -12.70 -2.36 -15.82
N HIS A 170 -11.69 -2.78 -16.60
CA HIS A 170 -10.82 -1.87 -17.36
C HIS A 170 -11.57 -0.86 -18.25
N PRO A 171 -12.64 -1.22 -18.99
CA PRO A 171 -13.37 -0.26 -19.83
C PRO A 171 -14.01 0.90 -19.07
N ALA A 172 -14.25 0.74 -17.75
CA ALA A 172 -14.85 1.75 -16.89
C ALA A 172 -13.82 2.52 -16.04
N LEU A 173 -12.54 2.14 -16.09
CA LEU A 173 -11.49 2.80 -15.33
C LEU A 173 -10.98 4.05 -16.07
N PRO A 174 -10.51 5.08 -15.34
CA PRO A 174 -9.70 6.12 -15.93
C PRO A 174 -8.48 5.53 -16.65
N HIS A 175 -8.13 6.05 -17.82
CA HIS A 175 -7.07 5.50 -18.68
C HIS A 175 -5.70 5.38 -18.00
N GLN A 176 -5.40 6.26 -17.04
CA GLN A 176 -4.12 6.27 -16.32
C GLN A 176 -4.11 5.39 -15.07
N MET A 177 -5.26 4.82 -14.67
CA MET A 177 -5.35 4.04 -13.43
C MET A 177 -4.37 2.86 -13.44
N PRO A 178 -3.50 2.73 -12.43
CA PRO A 178 -2.66 1.56 -12.27
C PRO A 178 -3.52 0.31 -12.10
N THR A 179 -3.31 -0.70 -12.95
CA THR A 179 -4.04 -1.98 -12.92
C THR A 179 -3.18 -3.16 -12.46
N TRP A 180 -1.95 -2.89 -12.06
CA TRP A 180 -0.94 -3.88 -11.68
C TRP A 180 -0.68 -3.88 -10.16
N PRO A 181 -0.30 -5.04 -9.60
CA PRO A 181 -0.14 -5.16 -8.16
C PRO A 181 1.16 -4.51 -7.66
N TYR A 182 1.09 -3.94 -6.47
CA TYR A 182 2.23 -3.34 -5.79
C TYR A 182 2.08 -3.42 -4.26
N ALA A 183 3.16 -3.17 -3.54
CA ALA A 183 3.12 -2.86 -2.11
C ALA A 183 4.25 -1.89 -1.72
N LEU A 184 3.95 -0.95 -0.83
CA LEU A 184 4.91 -0.08 -0.14
C LEU A 184 4.75 -0.30 1.37
N ALA A 185 5.85 -0.57 2.06
CA ALA A 185 5.91 -0.60 3.52
C ALA A 185 6.74 0.58 4.02
N LEU A 186 6.24 1.28 5.04
CA LEU A 186 6.92 2.36 5.75
C LEU A 186 6.91 2.06 7.25
N VAL A 187 8.08 2.11 7.88
CA VAL A 187 8.22 2.06 9.34
C VAL A 187 8.24 3.49 9.85
N ILE A 188 7.23 3.86 10.63
CA ILE A 188 6.96 5.25 11.00
C ILE A 188 7.04 5.42 12.50
N GLU A 189 7.70 6.49 12.94
CA GLU A 189 7.77 6.93 14.33
C GLU A 189 7.33 8.39 14.46
N SER A 190 6.99 8.79 15.69
CA SER A 190 6.74 10.20 16.01
C SER A 190 7.99 11.04 15.76
N GLY A 191 7.86 12.15 15.03
CA GLY A 191 8.99 13.01 14.74
C GLY A 191 8.65 14.21 13.88
N LYS A 192 9.69 14.93 13.43
CA LYS A 192 9.56 16.21 12.71
C LYS A 192 10.37 16.27 11.42
N GLU A 193 10.99 15.16 11.01
CA GLU A 193 11.83 15.10 9.81
C GLU A 193 11.00 15.37 8.55
N LEU A 194 9.83 14.73 8.45
CA LEU A 194 8.88 14.97 7.38
C LEU A 194 7.66 15.69 7.94
N GLN A 195 7.28 16.77 7.29
CA GLN A 195 6.10 17.56 7.61
C GLN A 195 5.17 17.58 6.41
N CYS A 196 3.89 17.36 6.63
CA CYS A 196 2.87 17.42 5.60
C CYS A 196 1.83 18.49 5.93
N GLU A 197 1.44 19.26 4.93
CA GLU A 197 0.33 20.21 4.99
C GLU A 197 -0.56 20.07 3.75
N THR A 198 -1.87 19.99 3.96
CA THR A 198 -2.82 19.92 2.85
C THR A 198 -3.14 21.30 2.31
N ARG A 199 -3.14 21.47 0.99
CA ARG A 199 -3.69 22.66 0.31
C ARG A 199 -4.80 22.29 -0.66
N SER A 200 -5.75 23.18 -0.85
CA SER A 200 -6.72 23.05 -1.95
C SER A 200 -6.02 23.24 -3.30
N GLY A 201 -6.56 22.61 -4.35
CA GLY A 201 -6.09 22.82 -5.72
C GLY A 201 -5.64 21.57 -6.47
N SER A 202 -6.02 20.37 -6.02
CA SER A 202 -5.89 19.19 -6.88
C SER A 202 -6.94 19.25 -7.98
N THR A 203 -6.58 18.78 -9.18
CA THR A 203 -7.52 18.63 -10.30
C THR A 203 -8.40 17.39 -10.16
N GLY A 204 -8.00 16.45 -9.28
CA GLY A 204 -8.66 15.15 -9.13
C GLY A 204 -8.38 14.17 -10.27
N ASP A 205 -7.42 14.49 -11.13
CA ASP A 205 -7.01 13.61 -12.22
C ASP A 205 -6.39 12.32 -11.65
N GLU A 206 -6.71 11.19 -12.28
CA GLU A 206 -6.15 9.90 -11.90
C GLU A 206 -4.66 9.83 -12.31
N PRO A 207 -3.73 9.67 -11.37
CA PRO A 207 -2.31 9.60 -11.68
C PRO A 207 -1.91 8.25 -12.29
N ALA A 208 -0.85 8.24 -13.10
CA ALA A 208 -0.26 7.02 -13.67
C ALA A 208 0.45 6.12 -12.64
N LEU A 209 0.62 6.60 -11.41
CA LEU A 209 1.22 5.87 -10.29
C LEU A 209 0.27 5.93 -9.08
N PRO A 210 0.19 4.86 -8.28
CA PRO A 210 -0.51 4.90 -7.00
C PRO A 210 0.06 5.99 -6.08
N GLN A 211 -0.79 6.56 -5.22
CA GLN A 211 -0.41 7.70 -4.38
C GLN A 211 0.82 7.43 -3.50
N SER A 212 0.96 6.21 -2.98
CA SER A 212 2.12 5.75 -2.23
C SER A 212 3.40 5.67 -3.05
N LEU A 213 3.32 5.28 -4.32
CA LEU A 213 4.47 5.26 -5.23
C LEU A 213 4.83 6.67 -5.72
N VAL A 214 3.86 7.56 -5.92
CA VAL A 214 4.16 8.99 -6.12
C VAL A 214 4.91 9.54 -4.91
N PHE A 215 4.46 9.24 -3.69
CA PHE A 215 5.16 9.62 -2.47
C PHE A 215 6.58 9.05 -2.45
N LEU A 216 6.76 7.75 -2.70
CA LEU A 216 8.08 7.10 -2.67
C LEU A 216 9.03 7.71 -3.71
N GLN A 217 8.57 7.95 -4.94
CA GLN A 217 9.39 8.56 -5.99
C GLN A 217 9.93 9.93 -5.54
N ARG A 218 9.06 10.75 -4.95
CA ARG A 218 9.45 12.08 -4.48
C ARG A 218 10.32 12.00 -3.23
N TYR A 219 9.98 11.14 -2.28
CA TYR A 219 10.74 10.91 -1.06
C TYR A 219 12.19 10.50 -1.35
N LEU A 220 12.39 9.54 -2.26
CA LEU A 220 13.70 9.02 -2.66
C LEU A 220 14.51 9.99 -3.53
N SER A 221 13.87 10.96 -4.19
CA SER A 221 14.59 12.01 -4.93
C SER A 221 15.31 13.02 -4.03
N GLU A 222 15.16 12.89 -2.70
CA GLU A 222 15.75 13.77 -1.68
C GLU A 222 15.36 15.26 -1.84
N ALA A 223 14.28 15.54 -2.58
CA ALA A 223 13.76 16.88 -2.73
C ALA A 223 13.33 17.44 -1.36
N ARG A 224 13.80 18.66 -1.04
CA ARG A 224 13.43 19.35 0.21
C ARG A 224 11.91 19.54 0.33
N GLN A 225 11.23 19.80 -0.79
CA GLN A 225 9.78 19.94 -0.85
C GLN A 225 9.24 19.19 -2.05
N PHE A 226 8.10 18.53 -1.85
CA PHE A 226 7.40 17.85 -2.93
C PHE A 226 5.89 17.79 -2.66
N VAL A 227 5.12 17.49 -3.70
CA VAL A 227 3.65 17.41 -3.61
C VAL A 227 3.21 16.04 -4.07
N VAL A 228 2.27 15.46 -3.31
CA VAL A 228 1.53 14.26 -3.69
C VAL A 228 0.08 14.69 -3.93
N PRO A 229 -0.46 14.54 -5.16
CA PRO A 229 -1.84 14.90 -5.45
C PRO A 229 -2.82 13.90 -4.81
N GLY A 230 -3.96 14.41 -4.37
CA GLY A 230 -5.14 13.66 -3.93
C GLY A 230 -6.34 13.93 -4.83
N GLU A 231 -7.53 13.51 -4.43
CA GLU A 231 -8.77 13.76 -5.19
C GLU A 231 -9.11 15.26 -5.19
N ARG A 232 -8.99 15.92 -4.04
CA ARG A 232 -9.34 17.34 -3.87
C ARG A 232 -8.22 18.19 -3.29
N LEU A 233 -7.35 17.55 -2.51
CA LEU A 233 -6.28 18.18 -1.78
C LEU A 233 -4.94 17.84 -2.40
N LEU A 234 -3.99 18.77 -2.31
CA LEU A 234 -2.58 18.55 -2.54
C LEU A 234 -1.91 18.33 -1.19
N TRP A 235 -1.16 17.24 -1.06
CA TRP A 235 -0.41 16.93 0.15
C TRP A 235 1.03 17.43 -0.03
N GLN A 236 1.34 18.56 0.59
CA GLN A 236 2.64 19.19 0.48
C GLN A 236 3.57 18.68 1.56
N TRP A 237 4.63 18.01 1.15
CA TRP A 237 5.65 17.47 2.03
C TRP A 237 6.87 18.36 2.05
N THR A 238 7.44 18.55 3.24
CA THR A 238 8.71 19.23 3.47
C THR A 238 9.61 18.37 4.33
N ARG A 239 10.85 18.15 3.89
CA ARG A 239 11.93 17.58 4.69
C ARG A 239 12.64 18.71 5.45
N ALA A 240 12.84 18.52 6.76
CA ALA A 240 13.50 19.49 7.64
C ALA A 240 14.92 19.84 7.16
#